data_AF-A0A543HJB5-F1
#
_entry.id   AF-A0A543HJB5-F1
#
_cell.length_a   1.000
_cell.length_b   1.000
_cell.length_c   1.000
_cell.angle_alpha   90.00
_cell.angle_beta   90.00
_cell.angle_gamma   90.00
#
_symmetry.space_group_name_H-M   'P 1'
#
loop_
_entity.id
_entity.type
_entity.pdbx_description
1 polymer ?
#
loop_
_entity_poly.entity_id
_entity_poly.type
_entity_poly.pdbx_seq_one_letter_code
_entity_poly.pdbx_strand_id
1 'polypeptide(L)'
;MTRPQRRAASTLALVVAALTAAVAPLAAASAAPAAPPPSGSNGGFSFAVIGDVPYGAPQIEAFPGWIDQINAAKPSLTFHVGDIKNGSSRCDDAYYRMIRADFDRFEKPLIYTPGDNEWTDCHRPNNGAYHPLERLAFDRSVFFDRPGRTLGQAPAPVTSQAAAGFPENVQLRRAGVQFAAIHVVGSNDGLQPWTGLGLTTATPEQLAAEQARMDNALAVVRSSFAAAREHHDRAVVILQQADMFDPTYTPTSSDISAFTPLVRTLVEESSTFDGDVYLLNGDSHVYNADRPLAAGSAWLTTYGVAGSADNLQRITVDGSANNTDWLRMTVRATGPALAWERVPYTP
;
A
#
# COMPACT_ATOMS: atom_id res chain seq x y z
N MET A 1 -50.94 35.66 38.25
CA MET A 1 -50.83 36.44 39.51
C MET A 1 -49.39 36.35 39.99
N THR A 2 -48.52 37.27 39.56
CA THR A 2 -48.06 38.45 40.33
C THR A 2 -47.34 38.13 41.65
N ARG A 3 -45.99 38.09 41.56
CA ARG A 3 -45.00 38.74 42.46
C ARG A 3 -44.88 38.25 43.93
N PRO A 4 -43.83 38.65 44.70
CA PRO A 4 -42.41 38.89 44.38
C PRO A 4 -41.43 38.53 45.55
N GLN A 5 -40.11 38.75 45.33
CA GLN A 5 -39.10 39.44 46.20
C GLN A 5 -38.99 39.08 47.72
N ARG A 6 -37.83 39.07 48.40
CA ARG A 6 -36.58 39.86 48.33
C ARG A 6 -35.55 39.28 49.34
N ARG A 7 -34.32 39.76 49.20
CA ARG A 7 -33.06 39.52 49.95
C ARG A 7 -33.08 40.03 51.41
N ALA A 8 -32.22 39.45 52.26
CA ALA A 8 -31.30 40.10 53.23
C ALA A 8 -30.56 38.98 54.04
N ALA A 9 -29.24 38.79 53.97
CA ALA A 9 -28.11 39.55 54.53
C ALA A 9 -27.78 39.26 56.02
N SER A 10 -26.70 38.47 56.19
CA SER A 10 -25.60 38.57 57.17
C SER A 10 -25.84 38.40 58.68
N THR A 11 -25.15 37.41 59.27
CA THR A 11 -24.42 37.63 60.53
C THR A 11 -23.21 36.69 60.62
N LEU A 12 -22.05 37.31 60.83
CA LEU A 12 -20.74 36.71 61.04
C LEU A 12 -20.66 36.21 62.48
N ALA A 13 -20.23 34.96 62.71
CA ALA A 13 -19.80 34.50 64.02
C ALA A 13 -18.42 33.85 63.90
N LEU A 14 -17.44 34.48 64.53
CA LEU A 14 -16.07 33.99 64.71
C LEU A 14 -16.11 32.74 65.59
N VAL A 15 -15.53 31.63 65.11
CA VAL A 15 -15.02 30.56 65.97
C VAL A 15 -13.59 30.28 65.54
N VAL A 16 -12.67 30.55 66.47
CA VAL A 16 -11.25 30.22 66.38
C VAL A 16 -11.11 28.70 66.48
N ALA A 17 -10.58 28.07 65.44
CA ALA A 17 -10.14 26.68 65.47
C ALA A 17 -8.70 26.60 64.95
N ALA A 18 -7.83 26.02 65.76
CA ALA A 18 -6.38 25.97 65.58
C ALA A 18 -5.97 25.26 64.28
N LEU A 19 -5.10 25.90 63.49
CA LEU A 19 -4.38 25.22 62.42
C LEU A 19 -3.29 24.32 63.02
N THR A 20 -3.56 23.02 63.11
CA THR A 20 -2.51 22.01 63.17
C THR A 20 -1.99 21.79 61.75
N ALA A 21 -0.80 22.31 61.44
CA ALA A 21 -0.10 22.02 60.20
C ALA A 21 0.38 20.55 60.21
N ALA A 22 -0.40 19.66 59.57
CA ALA A 22 0.07 18.34 59.21
C ALA A 22 0.95 18.47 57.96
N VAL A 23 2.26 18.52 58.16
CA VAL A 23 3.25 18.40 57.09
C VAL A 23 3.24 16.95 56.62
N ALA A 24 2.54 16.67 55.53
CA ALA A 24 2.68 15.39 54.82
C ALA A 24 4.05 15.38 54.12
N PRO A 25 4.86 14.33 54.25
CA PRO A 25 6.10 14.24 53.50
C PRO A 25 5.75 14.05 52.01
N LEU A 26 6.21 14.97 51.16
CA LEU A 26 6.30 14.73 49.72
C LEU A 26 7.24 13.54 49.52
N ALA A 27 6.67 12.37 49.22
CA ALA A 27 7.44 11.29 48.63
C ALA A 27 7.91 11.80 47.26
N ALA A 28 9.19 12.13 47.15
CA ALA A 28 9.83 12.33 45.86
C ALA A 28 9.69 11.02 45.07
N ALA A 29 8.78 11.00 44.10
CA ALA A 29 8.72 9.93 43.13
C ALA A 29 10.04 9.99 42.36
N SER A 30 10.96 9.07 42.69
CA SER A 30 12.14 8.81 41.90
C SER A 30 11.67 8.40 40.51
N ALA A 31 11.75 9.31 39.55
CA ALA A 31 11.60 8.99 38.15
C ALA A 31 12.65 7.92 37.84
N ALA A 32 12.19 6.67 37.65
CA ALA A 32 13.04 5.64 37.11
C ALA A 32 13.58 6.15 35.77
N PRO A 33 14.89 6.02 35.47
CA PRO A 33 15.41 6.40 34.18
C PRO A 33 14.60 5.65 33.12
N ALA A 34 14.02 6.40 32.18
CA ALA A 34 13.34 5.82 31.04
C ALA A 34 14.27 4.77 30.43
N ALA A 35 13.80 3.54 30.32
CA ALA A 35 14.54 2.51 29.60
C ALA A 35 14.87 3.09 28.21
N PRO A 36 16.14 3.08 27.78
CA PRO A 36 16.46 3.50 26.43
C PRO A 36 15.57 2.70 25.46
N PRO A 37 15.08 3.32 24.37
CA PRO A 37 14.32 2.59 23.36
C PRO A 37 15.15 1.35 22.96
N PRO A 38 14.50 0.21 22.69
CA PRO A 38 15.24 -0.99 22.34
C PRO A 38 16.13 -0.67 21.14
N SER A 39 17.43 -0.60 21.39
CA SER A 39 18.47 -0.57 20.38
C SER A 39 18.57 -1.97 19.78
N GLY A 40 17.54 -2.31 18.99
CA GLY A 40 17.40 -3.57 18.27
C GLY A 40 17.90 -3.41 16.83
N SER A 41 19.16 -3.84 16.65
CA SER A 41 19.97 -3.93 15.42
C SER A 41 20.28 -2.64 14.66
N ASN A 42 21.55 -2.23 14.77
CA ASN A 42 22.31 -1.50 13.74
C ASN A 42 22.49 -2.33 12.44
N GLY A 43 21.50 -3.12 12.05
CA GLY A 43 21.50 -3.95 10.86
C GLY A 43 20.21 -3.67 10.09
N GLY A 44 20.34 -3.29 8.83
CA GLY A 44 19.20 -3.17 7.93
C GLY A 44 18.31 -4.41 7.96
N PHE A 45 17.01 -4.25 7.70
CA PHE A 45 16.13 -5.38 7.44
C PHE A 45 15.86 -5.47 5.94
N SER A 46 15.57 -6.68 5.45
CA SER A 46 15.14 -6.88 4.07
C SER A 46 13.66 -7.22 3.99
N PHE A 47 13.02 -6.86 2.88
CA PHE A 47 11.68 -7.32 2.51
C PHE A 47 11.70 -7.87 1.08
N ALA A 48 10.75 -8.75 0.78
CA ALA A 48 10.58 -9.32 -0.56
C ALA A 48 9.48 -8.57 -1.31
N VAL A 49 9.63 -8.45 -2.63
CA VAL A 49 8.58 -7.94 -3.53
C VAL A 49 8.45 -8.90 -4.69
N ILE A 50 7.22 -9.32 -4.94
CA ILE A 50 6.77 -10.14 -6.07
C ILE A 50 5.49 -9.53 -6.64
N GLY A 51 5.11 -9.93 -7.84
CA GLY A 51 3.89 -9.51 -8.52
C GLY A 51 3.74 -10.34 -9.79
N ASP A 52 2.57 -10.30 -10.43
CA ASP A 52 2.37 -10.93 -11.72
C ASP A 52 2.67 -12.45 -11.72
N VAL A 53 2.36 -13.09 -10.59
CA VAL A 53 2.58 -14.51 -10.32
C VAL A 53 1.48 -15.08 -9.43
N PRO A 54 1.08 -16.35 -9.62
CA PRO A 54 1.52 -17.27 -10.68
C PRO A 54 0.73 -17.16 -11.99
N TYR A 55 1.43 -17.10 -13.12
CA TYR A 55 0.84 -17.07 -14.46
C TYR A 55 0.87 -18.43 -15.15
N GLY A 56 -0.32 -19.03 -15.27
CA GLY A 56 -0.51 -20.30 -15.97
C GLY A 56 -0.08 -21.52 -15.16
N ALA A 57 -0.40 -22.72 -15.66
CA ALA A 57 -0.23 -23.97 -14.92
C ALA A 57 1.20 -24.21 -14.40
N PRO A 58 2.28 -23.97 -15.18
CA PRO A 58 3.64 -24.20 -14.68
C PRO A 58 4.00 -23.33 -13.47
N GLN A 59 3.60 -22.06 -13.48
CA GLN A 59 3.88 -21.18 -12.34
C GLN A 59 2.99 -21.51 -11.14
N ILE A 60 1.73 -21.91 -11.36
CA ILE A 60 0.84 -22.34 -10.28
C ILE A 60 1.45 -23.54 -9.55
N GLU A 61 2.04 -24.49 -10.29
CA GLU A 61 2.74 -25.63 -9.71
C GLU A 61 4.03 -25.21 -8.97
N ALA A 62 4.79 -24.25 -9.50
CA ALA A 62 6.04 -23.79 -8.93
C ALA A 62 5.89 -22.84 -7.72
N PHE A 63 4.78 -22.10 -7.64
CA PHE A 63 4.60 -20.99 -6.70
C PHE A 63 4.78 -21.36 -5.22
N PRO A 64 4.25 -22.50 -4.72
CA PRO A 64 4.53 -22.94 -3.36
C PRO A 64 6.03 -23.08 -3.06
N GLY A 65 6.82 -23.55 -4.03
CA GLY A 65 8.27 -23.69 -3.92
C GLY A 65 9.00 -22.34 -3.94
N TRP A 66 8.52 -21.37 -4.72
CA TRP A 66 9.03 -19.99 -4.70
C TRP A 66 8.77 -19.31 -3.36
N ILE A 67 7.60 -19.52 -2.77
CA ILE A 67 7.28 -19.04 -1.42
C ILE A 67 8.24 -19.65 -0.39
N ASP A 68 8.53 -20.95 -0.48
CA ASP A 68 9.48 -21.63 0.41
C ASP A 68 10.90 -21.05 0.29
N GLN A 69 11.34 -20.70 -0.92
CA GLN A 69 12.62 -20.02 -1.15
C GLN A 69 12.64 -18.60 -0.55
N ILE A 70 11.56 -17.84 -0.70
CA ILE A 70 11.42 -16.51 -0.09
C ILE A 70 11.44 -16.63 1.44
N ASN A 71 10.73 -17.60 2.02
CA ASN A 71 10.74 -17.87 3.45
C ASN A 71 12.16 -18.21 3.96
N ALA A 72 12.89 -19.07 3.22
CA ALA A 72 14.27 -19.43 3.55
C ALA A 72 15.24 -18.23 3.53
N ALA A 73 14.97 -17.24 2.68
CA ALA A 73 15.67 -15.96 2.61
C ALA A 73 15.38 -14.99 3.78
N LYS A 74 14.42 -15.34 4.65
CA LYS A 74 14.04 -14.65 5.89
C LYS A 74 13.79 -13.13 5.73
N PRO A 75 13.04 -12.67 4.71
CA PRO A 75 12.61 -11.29 4.67
C PRO A 75 11.73 -10.99 5.89
N SER A 76 11.71 -9.75 6.33
CA SER A 76 10.91 -9.33 7.48
C SER A 76 9.43 -9.11 7.16
N LEU A 77 9.10 -8.98 5.87
CA LEU A 77 7.78 -8.98 5.27
C LEU A 77 7.91 -9.20 3.75
N THR A 78 6.80 -9.58 3.10
CA THR A 78 6.69 -9.69 1.65
C THR A 78 5.56 -8.79 1.15
N PHE A 79 5.76 -8.19 -0.03
CA PHE A 79 4.70 -7.51 -0.77
C PHE A 79 4.39 -8.28 -2.06
N HIS A 80 3.11 -8.40 -2.38
CA HIS A 80 2.62 -8.85 -3.67
C HIS A 80 1.89 -7.71 -4.37
N VAL A 81 2.47 -7.20 -5.46
CA VAL A 81 1.97 -6.02 -6.19
C VAL A 81 0.91 -6.36 -7.23
N GLY A 82 -0.05 -7.22 -6.86
CA GLY A 82 -1.17 -7.60 -7.74
C GLY A 82 -0.85 -8.66 -8.77
N ASP A 83 -1.88 -9.00 -9.54
CA ASP A 83 -1.87 -10.01 -10.60
C ASP A 83 -1.45 -11.40 -10.12
N ILE A 84 -2.30 -11.99 -9.29
CA ILE A 84 -2.18 -13.39 -8.88
C ILE A 84 -2.58 -14.38 -9.97
N LYS A 85 -3.01 -13.91 -11.14
CA LYS A 85 -3.19 -14.71 -12.36
C LYS A 85 -2.91 -13.90 -13.62
N ASN A 86 -2.76 -14.59 -14.76
CA ASN A 86 -2.73 -13.92 -16.06
C ASN A 86 -4.13 -13.45 -16.50
N GLY A 87 -4.16 -12.45 -17.38
CA GLY A 87 -5.39 -11.86 -17.92
C GLY A 87 -6.24 -12.78 -18.81
N SER A 88 -5.80 -14.02 -19.08
CA SER A 88 -6.54 -15.01 -19.89
C SER A 88 -7.08 -16.20 -19.09
N SER A 89 -6.75 -16.29 -17.81
CA SER A 89 -7.19 -17.36 -16.91
C SER A 89 -8.54 -17.06 -16.29
N ARG A 90 -9.30 -18.13 -15.99
CA ARG A 90 -10.63 -18.01 -15.37
C ARG A 90 -10.59 -17.36 -14.00
N CYS A 91 -11.60 -16.54 -13.70
CA CYS A 91 -11.81 -15.91 -12.40
C CYS A 91 -12.71 -16.73 -11.48
N ASP A 92 -12.56 -18.05 -11.51
CA ASP A 92 -13.36 -18.97 -10.70
C ASP A 92 -13.00 -18.84 -9.22
N ASP A 93 -13.99 -18.90 -8.33
CA ASP A 93 -13.79 -18.73 -6.89
C ASP A 93 -12.72 -19.67 -6.28
N ALA A 94 -12.61 -20.89 -6.82
CA ALA A 94 -11.64 -21.87 -6.36
C ALA A 94 -10.19 -21.39 -6.56
N TYR A 95 -9.94 -20.56 -7.57
CA TYR A 95 -8.63 -20.00 -7.86
C TYR A 95 -8.17 -19.03 -6.75
N TYR A 96 -9.02 -18.09 -6.36
CA TYR A 96 -8.74 -17.15 -5.26
C TYR A 96 -8.47 -17.90 -3.96
N ARG A 97 -9.25 -18.96 -3.67
CA ARG A 97 -9.04 -19.80 -2.48
C ARG A 97 -7.74 -20.59 -2.52
N MET A 98 -7.33 -21.06 -3.69
CA MET A 98 -6.02 -21.71 -3.88
C MET A 98 -4.89 -20.72 -3.62
N ILE A 99 -4.91 -19.55 -4.25
CA ILE A 99 -3.91 -18.50 -4.02
C ILE A 99 -3.90 -18.03 -2.56
N ARG A 100 -5.08 -17.94 -1.92
CA ARG A 100 -5.16 -17.65 -0.48
C ARG A 100 -4.43 -18.69 0.36
N ALA A 101 -4.58 -19.98 0.03
CA ALA A 101 -3.85 -21.04 0.71
C ALA A 101 -2.33 -20.91 0.49
N ASP A 102 -1.90 -20.50 -0.70
CA ASP A 102 -0.49 -20.21 -0.99
C ASP A 102 0.00 -19.00 -0.18
N PHE A 103 -0.75 -17.91 -0.15
CA PHE A 103 -0.42 -16.71 0.64
C PHE A 103 -0.32 -17.00 2.15
N ASP A 104 -1.13 -17.92 2.66
CA ASP A 104 -1.04 -18.38 4.05
C ASP A 104 0.22 -19.25 4.33
N ARG A 105 1.03 -19.57 3.32
CA ARG A 105 2.35 -20.23 3.47
C ARG A 105 3.48 -19.26 3.80
N PHE A 106 3.34 -17.96 3.57
CA PHE A 106 4.37 -17.00 3.95
C PHE A 106 4.57 -17.01 5.48
N GLU A 107 5.79 -17.29 5.94
CA GLU A 107 6.12 -17.37 7.38
C GLU A 107 6.08 -16.00 8.06
N LYS A 108 6.20 -14.92 7.27
CA LYS A 108 6.24 -13.52 7.68
C LYS A 108 5.07 -12.75 7.07
N PRO A 109 4.75 -11.54 7.59
CA PRO A 109 3.67 -10.72 7.04
C PRO A 109 3.71 -10.63 5.52
N LEU A 110 2.59 -10.91 4.86
CA LEU A 110 2.36 -10.63 3.45
C LEU A 110 1.36 -9.48 3.30
N ILE A 111 1.72 -8.47 2.52
CA ILE A 111 0.81 -7.41 2.09
C ILE A 111 0.53 -7.60 0.60
N TYR A 112 -0.74 -7.75 0.26
CA TYR A 112 -1.22 -7.89 -1.11
C TYR A 112 -2.04 -6.65 -1.48
N THR A 113 -1.84 -6.13 -2.68
CA THR A 113 -2.78 -5.21 -3.34
C THR A 113 -3.30 -5.88 -4.62
N PRO A 114 -4.59 -5.73 -4.98
CA PRO A 114 -5.13 -6.31 -6.21
C PRO A 114 -4.45 -5.77 -7.48
N GLY A 115 -4.42 -6.59 -8.52
CA GLY A 115 -4.12 -6.19 -9.89
C GLY A 115 -5.37 -6.21 -10.77
N ASP A 116 -5.24 -5.88 -12.05
CA ASP A 116 -6.38 -5.80 -12.97
C ASP A 116 -6.88 -7.19 -13.36
N ASN A 117 -5.97 -8.17 -13.41
CA ASN A 117 -6.29 -9.54 -13.79
C ASN A 117 -7.32 -10.20 -12.88
N GLU A 118 -7.32 -9.95 -11.58
CA GLU A 118 -8.23 -10.58 -10.62
C GLU A 118 -9.63 -9.99 -10.60
N TRP A 119 -9.90 -8.92 -11.36
CA TRP A 119 -11.26 -8.38 -11.34
C TRP A 119 -11.64 -7.65 -12.62
N THR A 120 -10.87 -6.65 -13.08
CA THR A 120 -11.24 -5.88 -14.28
C THR A 120 -11.34 -6.83 -15.48
N ASP A 121 -10.33 -7.66 -15.69
CA ASP A 121 -10.24 -8.59 -16.82
C ASP A 121 -11.23 -9.76 -16.74
N CYS A 122 -11.87 -9.97 -15.60
CA CYS A 122 -12.82 -11.07 -15.43
C CYS A 122 -14.07 -10.93 -16.30
N HIS A 123 -14.32 -9.75 -16.86
CA HIS A 123 -15.37 -9.52 -17.84
C HIS A 123 -15.15 -10.32 -19.15
N ARG A 124 -13.91 -10.73 -19.45
CA ARG A 124 -13.58 -11.39 -20.72
C ARG A 124 -14.31 -12.75 -20.81
N PRO A 125 -14.82 -13.15 -21.99
CA PRO A 125 -15.58 -14.40 -22.12
C PRO A 125 -14.82 -15.65 -21.67
N ASN A 126 -13.53 -15.74 -21.99
CA ASN A 126 -12.66 -16.84 -21.56
C ASN A 126 -12.40 -16.83 -20.04
N ASN A 127 -12.50 -15.67 -19.39
CA ASN A 127 -12.30 -15.54 -17.94
C ASN A 127 -13.56 -15.87 -17.13
N GLY A 128 -14.68 -16.15 -17.81
CA GLY A 128 -15.96 -16.50 -17.20
C GLY A 128 -17.05 -15.44 -17.36
N ALA A 129 -16.78 -14.32 -18.05
CA ALA A 129 -17.73 -13.22 -18.25
C ALA A 129 -18.35 -12.71 -16.93
N TYR A 130 -17.54 -12.63 -15.88
CA TYR A 130 -17.98 -12.14 -14.59
C TYR A 130 -18.17 -10.62 -14.62
N HIS A 131 -18.99 -10.10 -13.71
CA HIS A 131 -19.06 -8.65 -13.47
C HIS A 131 -17.84 -8.21 -12.67
N PRO A 132 -16.97 -7.30 -13.16
CA PRO A 132 -15.72 -6.96 -12.49
C PRO A 132 -15.85 -6.46 -11.06
N LEU A 133 -16.86 -5.63 -10.75
CA LEU A 133 -17.04 -5.14 -9.39
C LEU A 133 -17.56 -6.21 -8.42
N GLU A 134 -18.23 -7.23 -8.94
CA GLU A 134 -18.58 -8.40 -8.14
C GLU A 134 -17.33 -9.24 -7.86
N ARG A 135 -16.44 -9.42 -8.85
CA ARG A 135 -15.14 -10.09 -8.65
C ARG A 135 -14.25 -9.33 -7.68
N LEU A 136 -14.20 -8.01 -7.75
CA LEU A 136 -13.48 -7.19 -6.76
C LEU A 136 -14.05 -7.38 -5.34
N ALA A 137 -15.37 -7.45 -5.19
CA ALA A 137 -15.98 -7.74 -3.90
C ALA A 137 -15.61 -9.15 -3.40
N PHE A 138 -15.56 -10.14 -4.29
CA PHE A 138 -15.14 -11.49 -3.97
C PHE A 138 -13.66 -11.56 -3.57
N ASP A 139 -12.77 -10.93 -4.33
CA ASP A 139 -11.34 -10.78 -4.01
C ASP A 139 -11.13 -10.22 -2.61
N ARG A 140 -11.81 -9.10 -2.31
CA ARG A 140 -11.82 -8.46 -0.98
C ARG A 140 -12.27 -9.42 0.12
N SER A 141 -13.30 -10.22 -0.13
CA SER A 141 -13.80 -11.19 0.84
C SER A 141 -12.82 -12.33 1.13
N VAL A 142 -11.92 -12.65 0.19
CA VAL A 142 -10.96 -13.75 0.31
C VAL A 142 -9.64 -13.26 0.90
N PHE A 143 -9.09 -12.14 0.46
CA PHE A 143 -7.74 -11.70 0.86
C PHE A 143 -7.72 -10.64 1.95
N PHE A 144 -8.86 -10.00 2.21
CA PHE A 144 -8.99 -8.95 3.21
C PHE A 144 -10.09 -9.28 4.23
N ASP A 145 -10.22 -10.57 4.56
CA ASP A 145 -11.17 -11.10 5.55
C ASP A 145 -10.92 -10.60 6.98
N ARG A 146 -9.73 -10.03 7.22
CA ARG A 146 -9.33 -9.41 8.49
C ARG A 146 -8.68 -8.04 8.26
N PRO A 147 -9.46 -7.01 7.90
CA PRO A 147 -8.90 -5.69 7.61
C PRO A 147 -8.09 -5.11 8.78
N GLY A 148 -7.02 -4.38 8.47
CA GLY A 148 -6.06 -3.87 9.46
C GLY A 148 -5.02 -4.89 9.93
N ARG A 149 -4.97 -6.08 9.33
CA ARG A 149 -3.91 -7.07 9.53
C ARG A 149 -3.39 -7.59 8.20
N THR A 150 -2.10 -7.91 8.15
CA THR A 150 -1.48 -8.57 6.99
C THR A 150 -1.90 -10.03 6.86
N LEU A 151 -1.67 -10.62 5.69
CA LEU A 151 -1.73 -12.06 5.45
C LEU A 151 -0.46 -12.77 5.97
N GLY A 152 -0.39 -14.09 5.77
CA GLY A 152 0.71 -14.96 6.20
C GLY A 152 0.54 -15.50 7.62
N GLN A 153 1.47 -16.36 8.05
CA GLN A 153 1.40 -17.08 9.33
C GLN A 153 1.66 -16.20 10.55
N ALA A 154 2.35 -15.08 10.36
CA ALA A 154 2.69 -14.12 11.42
C ALA A 154 2.08 -12.73 11.13
N PRO A 155 0.74 -12.58 11.15
CA PRO A 155 0.07 -11.36 10.72
C PRO A 155 0.39 -10.16 11.62
N ALA A 156 0.84 -9.06 11.03
CA ALA A 156 1.15 -7.80 11.71
C ALA A 156 -0.01 -6.79 11.60
N PRO A 157 -0.17 -5.86 12.56
CA PRO A 157 -1.12 -4.77 12.43
C PRO A 157 -0.66 -3.77 11.36
N VAL A 158 -1.62 -3.25 10.59
CA VAL A 158 -1.43 -2.17 9.61
C VAL A 158 -2.54 -1.14 9.76
N THR A 159 -2.27 0.12 9.44
CA THR A 159 -3.32 1.13 9.31
C THR A 159 -4.05 0.85 8.00
N SER A 160 -5.35 0.59 8.05
CA SER A 160 -6.16 0.23 6.88
C SER A 160 -7.26 1.26 6.61
N GLN A 161 -7.61 1.44 5.34
CA GLN A 161 -8.73 2.27 4.90
C GLN A 161 -10.06 1.50 4.76
N ALA A 162 -10.17 0.33 5.41
CA ALA A 162 -11.37 -0.50 5.39
C ALA A 162 -12.65 0.23 5.80
N ALA A 163 -12.55 1.19 6.73
CA ALA A 163 -13.71 1.99 7.16
C ALA A 163 -14.30 2.86 6.03
N ALA A 164 -13.51 3.19 5.00
CA ALA A 164 -13.98 3.87 3.80
C ALA A 164 -14.32 2.91 2.64
N GLY A 165 -14.19 1.59 2.85
CA GLY A 165 -14.50 0.57 1.84
C GLY A 165 -13.31 0.09 1.00
N PHE A 166 -12.08 0.46 1.36
CA PHE A 166 -10.85 0.10 0.65
C PHE A 166 -9.89 -0.65 1.59
N PRO A 167 -10.23 -1.89 2.00
CA PRO A 167 -9.41 -2.63 2.96
C PRO A 167 -7.99 -2.92 2.49
N GLU A 168 -7.78 -2.96 1.17
CA GLU A 168 -6.49 -3.15 0.51
C GLU A 168 -5.54 -1.95 0.59
N ASN A 169 -6.09 -0.76 0.81
CA ASN A 169 -5.28 0.43 1.04
C ASN A 169 -4.76 0.39 2.48
N VAL A 170 -3.46 0.14 2.62
CA VAL A 170 -2.82 -0.03 3.93
C VAL A 170 -1.51 0.72 4.06
N GLN A 171 -1.19 1.15 5.27
CA GLN A 171 0.06 1.82 5.63
C GLN A 171 0.73 1.11 6.80
N LEU A 172 2.06 1.10 6.80
CA LEU A 172 2.87 0.75 7.97
C LEU A 172 4.17 1.54 8.00
N ARG A 173 4.77 1.63 9.18
CA ARG A 173 6.08 2.26 9.37
C ARG A 173 7.06 1.27 9.96
N ARG A 174 8.27 1.20 9.41
CA ARG A 174 9.33 0.34 9.95
C ARG A 174 10.72 0.88 9.63
N ALA A 175 11.59 0.90 10.64
CA ALA A 175 13.00 1.32 10.54
C ALA A 175 13.22 2.65 9.79
N GLY A 176 12.38 3.66 10.06
CA GLY A 176 12.49 4.97 9.43
C GLY A 176 12.01 5.01 7.98
N VAL A 177 11.19 4.05 7.55
CA VAL A 177 10.56 4.00 6.23
C VAL A 177 9.04 3.89 6.41
N GLN A 178 8.31 4.77 5.73
CA GLN A 178 6.86 4.72 5.62
C GLN A 178 6.48 3.93 4.36
N PHE A 179 5.66 2.89 4.51
CA PHE A 179 5.16 2.07 3.41
C PHE A 179 3.66 2.31 3.22
N ALA A 180 3.23 2.34 1.97
CA ALA A 180 1.82 2.36 1.61
C ALA A 180 1.54 1.45 0.42
N ALA A 181 0.63 0.50 0.57
CA ALA A 181 0.05 -0.22 -0.57
C ALA A 181 -1.26 0.49 -0.95
N ILE A 182 -1.42 0.81 -2.24
CA ILE A 182 -2.59 1.49 -2.79
C ILE A 182 -3.18 0.69 -3.95
N HIS A 183 -4.50 0.69 -4.03
CA HIS A 183 -5.26 0.05 -5.09
C HIS A 183 -5.29 0.93 -6.33
N VAL A 184 -4.32 0.73 -7.21
CA VAL A 184 -4.27 1.30 -8.56
C VAL A 184 -3.81 0.21 -9.51
N VAL A 185 -4.64 -0.09 -10.52
CA VAL A 185 -4.43 -1.25 -11.41
C VAL A 185 -4.30 -0.89 -12.90
N GLY A 186 -3.68 -1.80 -13.64
CA GLY A 186 -3.53 -1.81 -15.09
C GLY A 186 -4.86 -1.88 -15.83
N SER A 187 -4.80 -1.67 -17.14
CA SER A 187 -5.97 -1.39 -18.00
C SER A 187 -6.76 -0.16 -17.51
N ASN A 188 -6.01 0.95 -17.43
CA ASN A 188 -6.37 2.31 -16.99
C ASN A 188 -7.29 2.40 -15.77
N ASP A 189 -6.86 1.78 -14.66
CA ASP A 189 -7.55 1.73 -13.36
C ASP A 189 -9.02 1.31 -13.44
N GLY A 190 -9.33 0.35 -14.32
CA GLY A 190 -10.69 -0.18 -14.50
C GLY A 190 -11.62 0.69 -15.35
N LEU A 191 -11.10 1.72 -16.04
CA LEU A 191 -11.87 2.53 -16.99
C LEU A 191 -11.90 1.94 -18.40
N GLN A 192 -11.08 0.94 -18.71
CA GLN A 192 -11.22 0.25 -19.99
C GLN A 192 -12.60 -0.40 -20.11
N PRO A 193 -13.26 -0.34 -21.28
CA PRO A 193 -14.61 -0.88 -21.43
C PRO A 193 -14.63 -2.39 -21.20
N TRP A 194 -15.63 -2.87 -20.47
CA TRP A 194 -15.84 -4.30 -20.25
C TRP A 194 -16.46 -4.98 -21.47
N THR A 195 -15.69 -5.05 -22.56
CA THR A 195 -16.11 -5.50 -23.90
C THR A 195 -16.65 -6.93 -23.92
N GLY A 196 -16.18 -7.78 -23.01
CA GLY A 196 -16.70 -9.14 -22.85
C GLY A 196 -18.15 -9.21 -22.37
N LEU A 197 -18.67 -8.12 -21.81
CA LEU A 197 -20.08 -7.93 -21.45
C LEU A 197 -20.85 -7.10 -22.49
N GLY A 198 -20.25 -6.82 -23.65
CA GLY A 198 -20.84 -6.01 -24.72
C GLY A 198 -20.76 -4.50 -24.50
N LEU A 199 -19.98 -4.03 -23.52
CA LEU A 199 -19.80 -2.61 -23.23
C LEU A 199 -18.68 -2.01 -24.10
N THR A 200 -18.94 -0.87 -24.72
CA THR A 200 -18.01 -0.20 -25.65
C THR A 200 -17.37 1.06 -25.08
N THR A 201 -17.86 1.54 -23.94
CA THR A 201 -17.30 2.65 -23.16
C THR A 201 -17.39 2.32 -21.68
N ALA A 202 -16.62 3.01 -20.83
CA ALA A 202 -16.78 2.94 -19.38
C ALA A 202 -18.23 3.27 -18.98
N THR A 203 -18.80 2.48 -18.08
CA THR A 203 -20.14 2.75 -17.52
C THR A 203 -20.07 3.82 -16.42
N PRO A 204 -21.21 4.43 -16.04
CA PRO A 204 -21.26 5.29 -14.85
C PRO A 204 -20.78 4.59 -13.57
N GLU A 205 -20.98 3.27 -13.47
CA GLU A 205 -20.51 2.46 -12.34
C GLU A 205 -18.99 2.31 -12.34
N GLN A 206 -18.37 2.08 -13.50
CA GLN A 206 -16.91 2.07 -13.65
C GLN A 206 -16.30 3.41 -13.22
N LEU A 207 -16.85 4.51 -13.73
CA LEU A 207 -16.39 5.87 -13.41
C LEU A 207 -16.52 6.18 -11.92
N ALA A 208 -17.65 5.85 -11.30
CA ALA A 208 -17.84 6.08 -9.87
C ALA A 208 -16.90 5.22 -9.01
N ALA A 209 -16.69 3.96 -9.40
CA ALA A 209 -15.81 3.06 -8.68
C ALA A 209 -14.34 3.48 -8.76
N GLU A 210 -13.87 3.86 -9.96
CA GLU A 210 -12.51 4.37 -10.16
C GLU A 210 -12.29 5.69 -9.42
N GLN A 211 -13.17 6.66 -9.57
CA GLN A 211 -13.06 7.94 -8.86
C GLN A 211 -12.94 7.73 -7.34
N ALA A 212 -13.77 6.84 -6.78
CA ALA A 212 -13.73 6.53 -5.35
C ALA A 212 -12.42 5.83 -4.94
N ARG A 213 -11.89 4.88 -5.74
CA ARG A 213 -10.58 4.25 -5.48
C ARG A 213 -9.46 5.28 -5.55
N MET A 214 -9.41 6.07 -6.62
CA MET A 214 -8.38 7.08 -6.84
C MET A 214 -8.37 8.11 -5.71
N ASP A 215 -9.51 8.70 -5.35
CA ASP A 215 -9.59 9.67 -4.24
C ASP A 215 -9.05 9.10 -2.92
N ASN A 216 -9.33 7.82 -2.66
CA ASN A 216 -8.88 7.14 -1.46
C ASN A 216 -7.39 6.77 -1.52
N ALA A 217 -6.87 6.38 -2.69
CA ALA A 217 -5.44 6.18 -2.92
C ALA A 217 -4.66 7.49 -2.74
N LEU A 218 -5.15 8.62 -3.28
CA LEU A 218 -4.55 9.93 -3.07
C LEU A 218 -4.51 10.33 -1.60
N ALA A 219 -5.57 10.06 -0.84
CA ALA A 219 -5.61 10.32 0.59
C ALA A 219 -4.54 9.51 1.35
N VAL A 220 -4.35 8.24 0.98
CA VAL A 220 -3.32 7.37 1.56
C VAL A 220 -1.93 7.88 1.24
N VAL A 221 -1.65 8.23 -0.03
CA VAL A 221 -0.36 8.80 -0.45
C VAL A 221 -0.05 10.06 0.36
N ARG A 222 -0.96 11.05 0.37
CA ARG A 222 -0.76 12.31 1.13
C ARG A 222 -0.53 12.06 2.62
N SER A 223 -1.34 11.18 3.23
CA SER A 223 -1.18 10.86 4.65
C SER A 223 0.13 10.13 4.96
N SER A 224 0.63 9.31 4.03
CA SER A 224 1.92 8.62 4.17
C SER A 224 3.08 9.61 4.15
N PHE A 225 3.08 10.54 3.21
CA PHE A 225 4.08 11.60 3.15
C PHE A 225 4.00 12.55 4.36
N ALA A 226 2.79 12.89 4.82
CA ALA A 226 2.62 13.69 6.04
C ALA A 226 3.20 12.98 7.28
N ALA A 227 2.89 11.70 7.47
CA ALA A 227 3.43 10.90 8.56
C ALA A 227 4.96 10.76 8.46
N ALA A 228 5.48 10.54 7.25
CA ALA A 228 6.92 10.46 7.02
C ALA A 228 7.64 11.77 7.39
N ARG A 229 7.07 12.93 7.06
CA ARG A 229 7.61 14.24 7.46
C ARG A 229 7.55 14.43 8.99
N GLU A 230 6.44 14.08 9.63
CA GLU A 230 6.26 14.16 11.09
C GLU A 230 7.27 13.29 11.84
N HIS A 231 7.54 12.09 11.32
CA HIS A 231 8.46 11.13 11.93
C HIS A 231 9.92 11.28 11.49
N HIS A 232 10.21 12.23 10.60
CA HIS A 232 11.52 12.39 9.96
C HIS A 232 12.03 11.08 9.34
N ASP A 233 11.13 10.38 8.65
CA ASP A 233 11.47 9.16 7.94
C ASP A 233 12.42 9.44 6.78
N ARG A 234 13.28 8.45 6.50
CA ARG A 234 14.28 8.54 5.44
C ARG A 234 13.72 8.21 4.08
N ALA A 235 12.59 7.49 4.03
CA ALA A 235 11.95 7.16 2.78
C ALA A 235 10.44 6.94 2.90
N VAL A 236 9.77 7.14 1.76
CA VAL A 236 8.41 6.66 1.50
C VAL A 236 8.46 5.61 0.40
N VAL A 237 7.78 4.49 0.61
CA VAL A 237 7.63 3.40 -0.38
C VAL A 237 6.16 3.24 -0.69
N ILE A 238 5.78 3.55 -1.94
CA ILE A 238 4.44 3.33 -2.47
C ILE A 238 4.45 2.05 -3.29
N LEU A 239 3.49 1.17 -3.05
CA LEU A 239 3.29 -0.08 -3.78
C LEU A 239 1.92 -0.09 -4.44
N GLN A 240 1.88 -0.45 -5.72
CA GLN A 240 0.64 -0.57 -6.51
C GLN A 240 0.85 -1.64 -7.59
N GLN A 241 -0.20 -2.08 -8.28
CA GLN A 241 0.00 -2.99 -9.42
C GLN A 241 0.40 -2.24 -10.69
N ALA A 242 -0.36 -1.19 -11.07
CA ALA A 242 -0.27 -0.57 -12.39
C ALA A 242 1.14 -0.05 -12.72
N ASP A 243 1.62 -0.32 -13.94
CA ASP A 243 2.77 0.36 -14.50
C ASP A 243 2.33 1.61 -15.28
N MET A 244 2.27 2.74 -14.55
CA MET A 244 1.89 4.03 -15.12
C MET A 244 2.96 4.62 -16.06
N PHE A 245 4.12 3.99 -16.21
CA PHE A 245 5.25 4.51 -16.97
C PHE A 245 5.92 3.42 -17.82
N ASP A 246 5.13 2.48 -18.34
CA ASP A 246 5.63 1.38 -19.17
C ASP A 246 6.40 1.94 -20.40
N PRO A 247 7.73 1.75 -20.47
CA PRO A 247 8.54 2.29 -21.55
C PRO A 247 8.50 1.43 -22.82
N THR A 248 7.80 0.29 -22.81
CA THR A 248 7.78 -0.66 -23.93
C THR A 248 6.84 -0.24 -25.06
N TYR A 249 5.97 0.75 -24.82
CA TYR A 249 5.08 1.30 -25.83
C TYR A 249 4.81 2.81 -25.63
N THR A 250 4.21 3.44 -26.63
CA THR A 250 3.76 4.83 -26.53
C THR A 250 2.27 4.85 -26.16
N PRO A 251 1.90 5.27 -24.94
CA PRO A 251 0.51 5.24 -24.53
C PRO A 251 -0.33 6.34 -25.19
N THR A 252 -1.59 6.03 -25.42
CA THR A 252 -2.64 6.98 -25.76
C THR A 252 -3.30 7.53 -24.50
N SER A 253 -4.08 8.60 -24.63
CA SER A 253 -4.79 9.17 -23.47
C SER A 253 -5.71 8.15 -22.79
N SER A 254 -6.37 7.26 -23.53
CA SER A 254 -7.22 6.21 -22.93
C SER A 254 -6.43 5.18 -22.13
N ASP A 255 -5.14 5.01 -22.40
CA ASP A 255 -4.31 4.02 -21.70
C ASP A 255 -3.87 4.52 -20.32
N ILE A 256 -3.78 5.85 -20.15
CA ILE A 256 -3.15 6.47 -18.97
C ILE A 256 -3.98 7.56 -18.26
N SER A 257 -5.14 7.97 -18.77
CA SER A 257 -5.87 9.13 -18.23
C SER A 257 -6.22 9.05 -16.75
N ALA A 258 -6.69 7.90 -16.26
CA ALA A 258 -7.06 7.67 -14.84
C ALA A 258 -5.90 7.95 -13.88
N PHE A 259 -4.66 7.76 -14.31
CA PHE A 259 -3.49 7.88 -13.44
C PHE A 259 -3.02 9.32 -13.20
N THR A 260 -3.49 10.27 -14.01
CA THR A 260 -3.05 11.68 -13.97
C THR A 260 -3.13 12.32 -12.57
N PRO A 261 -4.21 12.14 -11.78
CA PRO A 261 -4.29 12.68 -10.43
C PRO A 261 -3.22 12.12 -9.49
N LEU A 262 -2.90 10.83 -9.61
CA LEU A 262 -1.86 10.20 -8.82
C LEU A 262 -0.47 10.67 -9.23
N VAL A 263 -0.18 10.73 -10.54
CA VAL A 263 1.10 11.24 -11.03
C VAL A 263 1.34 12.67 -10.53
N ARG A 264 0.32 13.53 -10.58
CA ARG A 264 0.41 14.90 -10.03
C ARG A 264 0.70 14.88 -8.53
N THR A 265 -0.04 14.07 -7.77
CA THR A 265 0.12 13.98 -6.31
C THR A 265 1.51 13.44 -5.93
N LEU A 266 2.04 12.48 -6.68
CA LEU A 266 3.40 11.98 -6.49
C LEU A 266 4.45 13.06 -6.74
N VAL A 267 4.29 13.90 -7.77
CA VAL A 267 5.19 15.04 -8.02
C VAL A 267 5.12 16.06 -6.87
N GLU A 268 3.91 16.45 -6.46
CA GLU A 268 3.68 17.42 -5.37
C GLU A 268 4.28 16.95 -4.04
N GLU A 269 4.01 15.71 -3.64
CA GLU A 269 4.48 15.18 -2.36
C GLU A 269 5.98 14.87 -2.37
N SER A 270 6.49 14.25 -3.45
CA SER A 270 7.90 13.84 -3.52
C SER A 270 8.83 15.04 -3.62
N SER A 271 8.47 16.07 -4.39
CA SER A 271 9.30 17.29 -4.57
C SER A 271 9.51 18.10 -3.28
N THR A 272 8.68 17.85 -2.26
CA THR A 272 8.72 18.53 -0.96
C THR A 272 9.08 17.58 0.19
N PHE A 273 9.52 16.36 -0.12
CA PHE A 273 9.97 15.39 0.85
C PHE A 273 11.49 15.26 0.77
N ASP A 274 12.19 15.48 1.89
CA ASP A 274 13.66 15.49 1.94
C ASP A 274 14.29 14.10 1.77
N GLY A 275 13.49 13.02 1.92
CA GLY A 275 13.94 11.63 1.83
C GLY A 275 13.80 11.01 0.44
N ASP A 276 14.20 9.74 0.34
CA ASP A 276 14.07 8.94 -0.88
C ASP A 276 12.61 8.50 -1.08
N VAL A 277 12.13 8.50 -2.32
CA VAL A 277 10.79 8.00 -2.65
C VAL A 277 10.90 6.82 -3.60
N TYR A 278 10.20 5.73 -3.29
CA TYR A 278 10.17 4.54 -4.12
C TYR A 278 8.75 4.23 -4.56
N LEU A 279 8.56 3.95 -5.85
CA LEU A 279 7.34 3.40 -6.42
C LEU A 279 7.63 1.96 -6.88
N LEU A 280 6.97 0.98 -6.28
CA LEU A 280 7.14 -0.44 -6.61
C LEU A 280 5.87 -0.95 -7.30
N ASN A 281 6.01 -1.53 -8.49
CA ASN A 281 4.89 -2.00 -9.29
C ASN A 281 5.18 -3.29 -10.07
N GLY A 282 4.13 -3.82 -10.69
CA GLY A 282 4.14 -4.98 -11.60
C GLY A 282 3.67 -4.57 -13.01
N ASP A 283 2.69 -5.29 -13.55
CA ASP A 283 1.87 -4.95 -14.74
C ASP A 283 2.61 -5.07 -16.09
N SER A 284 3.71 -4.34 -16.31
CA SER A 284 4.46 -4.43 -17.58
C SER A 284 5.30 -5.71 -17.72
N HIS A 285 5.35 -6.54 -16.66
CA HIS A 285 6.02 -7.84 -16.58
C HIS A 285 7.53 -7.84 -16.87
N VAL A 286 8.16 -6.68 -17.03
CA VAL A 286 9.59 -6.56 -17.35
C VAL A 286 10.25 -5.73 -16.27
N TYR A 287 11.29 -6.28 -15.65
CA TYR A 287 12.06 -5.54 -14.66
C TYR A 287 12.58 -4.23 -15.24
N ASN A 288 12.31 -3.16 -14.52
CA ASN A 288 12.82 -1.84 -14.83
C ASN A 288 13.14 -1.08 -13.54
N ALA A 289 14.16 -0.23 -13.60
CA ALA A 289 14.50 0.66 -12.49
C ALA A 289 14.93 2.03 -13.04
N ASP A 290 14.09 3.04 -12.85
CA ASP A 290 14.26 4.35 -13.45
C ASP A 290 13.68 5.48 -12.58
N ARG A 291 13.66 6.70 -13.13
CA ARG A 291 13.11 7.88 -12.47
C ARG A 291 12.11 8.55 -13.42
N PRO A 292 10.88 8.02 -13.52
CA PRO A 292 9.95 8.43 -14.56
C PRO A 292 9.45 9.86 -14.35
N LEU A 293 9.61 10.43 -13.16
CA LEU A 293 9.18 11.80 -12.83
C LEU A 293 10.33 12.78 -12.61
N ALA A 294 11.58 12.39 -12.91
CA ALA A 294 12.71 13.32 -12.82
C ALA A 294 12.63 14.45 -13.86
N ALA A 295 13.30 15.55 -13.58
CA ALA A 295 13.40 16.71 -14.46
C ALA A 295 13.87 16.31 -15.87
N GLY A 296 13.13 16.72 -16.89
CA GLY A 296 13.40 16.38 -18.29
C GLY A 296 12.83 15.04 -18.76
N SER A 297 12.18 14.26 -17.88
CA SER A 297 11.45 13.05 -18.28
C SER A 297 10.31 13.36 -19.26
N ALA A 298 10.19 12.56 -20.32
CA ALA A 298 9.10 12.66 -21.28
C ALA A 298 7.72 12.41 -20.63
N TRP A 299 7.67 11.61 -19.57
CA TRP A 299 6.44 11.27 -18.85
C TRP A 299 5.74 12.48 -18.23
N LEU A 300 6.49 13.51 -17.83
CA LEU A 300 5.90 14.76 -17.32
C LEU A 300 5.03 15.43 -18.39
N THR A 301 5.52 15.47 -19.63
CA THR A 301 4.76 15.98 -20.79
C THR A 301 3.61 15.05 -21.15
N THR A 302 3.85 13.73 -21.17
CA THR A 302 2.82 12.72 -21.47
C THR A 302 1.61 12.83 -20.54
N TYR A 303 1.84 13.06 -19.25
CA TYR A 303 0.78 13.26 -18.25
C TYR A 303 0.29 14.70 -18.13
N GLY A 304 0.93 15.67 -18.80
CA GLY A 304 0.62 17.09 -18.65
C GLY A 304 0.82 17.61 -17.22
N VAL A 305 1.79 17.07 -16.50
CA VAL A 305 2.08 17.41 -15.10
C VAL A 305 3.25 18.39 -15.03
N ALA A 306 3.06 19.47 -14.26
CA ALA A 306 4.10 20.45 -14.00
C ALA A 306 4.98 20.05 -12.81
N GLY A 307 6.25 20.46 -12.82
CA GLY A 307 7.22 20.11 -11.79
C GLY A 307 7.95 18.80 -12.08
N SER A 308 8.73 18.31 -11.11
CA SER A 308 9.42 17.02 -11.17
C SER A 308 9.59 16.44 -9.76
N ALA A 309 9.82 15.14 -9.68
CA ALA A 309 10.17 14.40 -8.48
C ALA A 309 11.50 13.67 -8.70
N ASP A 310 12.61 14.40 -8.56
CA ASP A 310 13.95 13.87 -8.83
C ASP A 310 14.39 12.79 -7.83
N ASN A 311 13.77 12.76 -6.65
CA ASN A 311 13.96 11.77 -5.59
C ASN A 311 13.05 10.53 -5.72
N LEU A 312 12.13 10.50 -6.69
CA LEU A 312 11.28 9.34 -6.94
C LEU A 312 11.97 8.35 -7.88
N GLN A 313 12.20 7.15 -7.36
CA GLN A 313 12.69 6.00 -8.12
C GLN A 313 11.60 4.95 -8.26
N ARG A 314 11.32 4.54 -9.49
CA ARG A 314 10.43 3.41 -9.76
C ARG A 314 11.24 2.12 -9.87
N ILE A 315 10.68 1.02 -9.37
CA ILE A 315 11.15 -0.33 -9.64
C ILE A 315 9.95 -1.19 -10.02
N THR A 316 9.95 -1.73 -11.25
CA THR A 316 8.99 -2.73 -11.72
C THR A 316 9.56 -4.13 -11.51
N VAL A 317 8.77 -5.08 -10.99
CA VAL A 317 9.16 -6.49 -10.87
C VAL A 317 9.03 -7.23 -12.21
N ASP A 318 9.86 -8.26 -12.41
CA ASP A 318 9.63 -9.22 -13.51
C ASP A 318 8.36 -10.04 -13.22
N GLY A 319 7.58 -10.31 -14.27
CA GLY A 319 6.27 -10.97 -14.19
C GLY A 319 6.02 -11.90 -15.36
N SER A 320 4.88 -12.60 -15.36
CA SER A 320 4.48 -13.45 -16.50
C SER A 320 5.62 -14.40 -16.92
N ALA A 321 5.91 -14.56 -18.20
CA ALA A 321 7.01 -15.40 -18.70
C ALA A 321 8.42 -14.94 -18.26
N ASN A 322 8.58 -13.70 -17.80
CA ASN A 322 9.87 -13.19 -17.30
C ASN A 322 10.09 -13.46 -15.81
N ASN A 323 9.06 -13.93 -15.08
CA ASN A 323 9.17 -14.22 -13.65
C ASN A 323 10.16 -15.38 -13.41
N THR A 324 11.42 -15.01 -13.23
CA THR A 324 12.57 -15.88 -13.00
C THR A 324 13.30 -15.52 -11.71
N ASP A 325 12.90 -14.43 -11.06
CA ASP A 325 13.44 -13.93 -9.80
C ASP A 325 12.37 -13.20 -8.97
N TRP A 326 12.74 -12.88 -7.73
CA TRP A 326 12.00 -11.95 -6.87
C TRP A 326 12.93 -10.83 -6.39
N LEU A 327 12.37 -9.68 -6.02
CA LEU A 327 13.17 -8.57 -5.52
C LEU A 327 13.42 -8.67 -4.02
N ARG A 328 14.68 -8.77 -3.63
CA ARG A 328 15.10 -8.53 -2.25
C ARG A 328 15.44 -7.05 -2.08
N MET A 329 14.59 -6.35 -1.35
CA MET A 329 14.81 -4.95 -0.96
C MET A 329 15.47 -4.93 0.43
N THR A 330 16.53 -4.14 0.60
CA THR A 330 17.27 -3.99 1.87
C THR A 330 17.24 -2.54 2.32
N VAL A 331 16.67 -2.29 3.51
CA VAL A 331 16.71 -0.98 4.15
C VAL A 331 18.12 -0.74 4.70
N ARG A 332 18.78 0.33 4.27
CA ARG A 332 20.15 0.66 4.68
C ARG A 332 20.13 1.72 5.77
N ALA A 333 21.12 1.73 6.67
CA ALA A 333 21.25 2.78 7.69
C ALA A 333 21.88 4.08 7.16
N THR A 334 22.64 4.00 6.07
CA THR A 334 23.38 5.12 5.45
C THR A 334 23.31 5.06 3.93
N GLY A 335 23.52 6.19 3.26
CA GLY A 335 23.37 6.31 1.80
C GLY A 335 21.90 6.33 1.37
N PRO A 336 21.56 5.86 0.16
CA PRO A 336 20.17 5.65 -0.24
C PRO A 336 19.45 4.76 0.77
N ALA A 337 18.20 5.08 1.08
CA ALA A 337 17.40 4.38 2.09
C ALA A 337 17.19 2.90 1.73
N LEU A 338 17.06 2.57 0.44
CA LEU A 338 16.97 1.21 -0.06
C LEU A 338 18.13 0.85 -1.00
N ALA A 339 18.53 -0.42 -0.95
CA ALA A 339 19.21 -1.10 -2.04
C ALA A 339 18.44 -2.38 -2.38
N TRP A 340 18.58 -2.89 -3.59
CA TRP A 340 17.88 -4.10 -4.01
C TRP A 340 18.70 -4.95 -4.95
N GLU A 341 18.32 -6.22 -5.00
CA GLU A 341 18.84 -7.22 -5.92
C GLU A 341 17.70 -8.11 -6.41
N ARG A 342 17.83 -8.61 -7.64
CA ARG A 342 17.01 -9.68 -8.18
C ARG A 342 17.58 -11.02 -7.72
N VAL A 343 16.78 -11.80 -7.02
CA VAL A 343 17.17 -13.11 -6.50
C VAL A 343 16.50 -14.20 -7.34
N PRO A 344 17.26 -14.94 -8.18
CA PRO A 344 16.69 -15.98 -9.03
C PRO A 344 15.98 -17.06 -8.22
N TYR A 345 14.85 -17.54 -8.73
CA TYR A 345 14.25 -18.76 -8.22
C TYR A 345 15.15 -19.94 -8.55
N THR A 346 15.33 -20.87 -7.61
CA THR A 346 15.98 -22.15 -7.90
C THR A 346 15.05 -23.02 -8.75
N PRO A 347 15.57 -23.72 -9.78
CA PRO A 347 14.81 -24.61 -10.65
C PRO A 347 14.09 -25.75 -9.93
#